data_AF-A0A956EVN9-F1
#
_entry.id   AF-A0A956EVN9-F1
#
_cell.length_a   1.000
_cell.length_b   1.000
_cell.length_c   1.000
_cell.angle_alpha   90.00
_cell.angle_beta   90.00
_cell.angle_gamma   90.00
#
_symmetry.space_group_name_H-M   'P 1'
#
loop_
_entity.id
_entity.type
_entity.pdbx_description
1 polymer ?
#
loop_
_entity_poly.entity_id
_entity_poly.type
_entity_poly.pdbx_seq_one_letter_code
_entity_poly.pdbx_strand_id
1 'polypeptide(L)'
;DKELRKIIEEQYSLAKRTLEENRDALDRVAEALLERETLSSEEIRCAIKGEPLPERAKVLIPRWTDKRRENSEKKRPASIFGAPKPAPST
;
A
#
# COMPACT_ATOMS: atom_id res chain seq x y z
N ASP A 1 -3.76 -5.64 47.11
CA ASP A 1 -4.59 -4.61 46.44
C ASP A 1 -4.04 -3.20 46.37
N LYS A 2 -3.67 -2.53 47.48
CA LYS A 2 -3.28 -1.10 47.43
C LYS A 2 -2.08 -0.81 46.52
N GLU A 3 -1.02 -1.61 46.62
CA GLU A 3 0.17 -1.46 45.76
C GLU A 3 -0.14 -1.69 44.28
N LEU A 4 -0.99 -2.67 43.95
CA LEU A 4 -1.40 -2.93 42.57
C LEU A 4 -2.20 -1.75 41.99
N ARG A 5 -3.14 -1.18 42.74
CA ARG A 5 -3.87 0.02 42.31
C ARG A 5 -2.94 1.21 42.09
N LYS A 6 -2.01 1.44 43.01
CA LYS A 6 -1.03 2.52 42.90
C LYS A 6 -0.20 2.41 41.62
N ILE A 7 0.31 1.22 41.31
CA ILE A 7 1.07 0.98 40.07
C ILE A 7 0.21 1.28 38.83
N ILE A 8 -1.04 0.80 38.80
CA ILE A 8 -1.94 1.02 37.66
C ILE A 8 -2.24 2.51 37.48
N GLU A 9 -2.55 3.24 38.56
CA GLU A 9 -2.83 4.67 38.52
C GLU A 9 -1.62 5.49 38.06
N GLU A 10 -0.42 5.14 38.55
CA GLU A 10 0.83 5.79 38.13
C GLU A 10 1.10 5.58 36.63
N GLN A 11 1.00 4.34 36.15
CA GLN A 11 1.26 4.05 34.73
C GLN A 11 0.17 4.61 33.81
N TYR A 12 -1.10 4.62 34.25
CA TYR A 12 -2.17 5.27 33.51
C TYR A 12 -1.93 6.78 33.39
N SER A 13 -1.55 7.44 34.49
CA SER A 13 -1.25 8.86 34.52
C SER A 13 -0.06 9.20 33.63
N LEU A 14 0.99 8.37 33.67
CA LEU A 14 2.16 8.51 32.79
C LEU A 14 1.77 8.36 31.31
N ALA A 15 1.00 7.34 30.96
CA ALA A 15 0.54 7.11 29.59
C ALA A 15 -0.32 8.28 29.08
N LYS A 16 -1.29 8.72 29.88
CA LYS A 16 -2.14 9.87 29.56
C LYS A 16 -1.31 11.12 29.33
N ARG A 17 -0.40 11.44 30.25
CA ARG A 17 0.49 12.59 30.12
C ARG A 17 1.35 12.52 28.86
N THR A 18 1.88 11.34 28.54
CA THR A 18 2.69 11.12 27.33
C THR A 18 1.88 11.39 26.06
N LEU A 19 0.62 10.95 26.02
CA LEU A 19 -0.28 11.19 24.89
C LEU A 19 -0.69 12.67 24.79
N GLU A 20 -0.93 13.35 25.92
CA GLU A 20 -1.24 14.78 25.96
C GLU A 20 -0.06 15.65 25.51
N GLU A 21 1.16 15.34 25.96
CA GLU A 21 2.39 16.03 25.54
C GLU A 21 2.69 15.82 24.04
N ASN A 22 2.23 14.71 23.45
CA ASN A 22 2.39 14.37 22.03
C ASN A 22 1.08 14.46 21.25
N ARG A 23 0.18 15.38 21.64
CA ARG A 23 -1.17 15.48 21.06
C ARG A 23 -1.16 15.63 19.54
N ASP A 24 -0.27 16.46 19.00
CA ASP A 24 -0.14 16.66 17.55
C ASP A 24 0.27 15.39 16.79
N ALA A 25 1.10 14.54 17.41
CA ALA A 25 1.48 13.26 16.81
C ALA A 25 0.31 12.26 16.87
N LEU A 26 -0.43 12.26 17.97
CA LEU A 26 -1.63 11.44 18.12
C LEU A 26 -2.70 11.84 17.10
N ASP A 27 -2.93 13.13 16.89
CA ASP A 27 -3.92 13.63 15.92
C ASP A 27 -3.53 13.27 14.48
N ARG A 28 -2.25 13.36 14.11
CA ARG A 28 -1.75 12.87 12.80
C ARG A 28 -1.97 11.38 12.59
N VAL A 29 -1.74 10.57 13.61
CA VAL A 29 -2.01 9.12 13.54
C VAL A 29 -3.50 8.85 13.39
N ALA A 30 -4.35 9.60 14.09
CA ALA A 30 -5.81 9.47 13.97
C ALA A 30 -6.31 9.88 12.57
N GLU A 31 -5.83 10.99 12.02
CA GLU A 31 -6.14 11.43 10.66
C GLU A 31 -5.68 10.38 9.62
N ALA A 32 -4.45 9.87 9.77
CA ALA A 32 -3.95 8.80 8.91
C ALA A 32 -4.82 7.54 8.95
N LEU A 33 -5.41 7.20 10.11
CA LEU A 33 -6.34 6.07 10.25
C LEU A 33 -7.72 6.34 9.64
N LEU A 34 -8.16 7.60 9.61
CA LEU A 34 -9.39 7.98 8.91
C LEU A 34 -9.23 7.84 7.39
N GLU A 35 -8.04 8.17 6.86
CA GLU A 35 -7.73 7.99 5.44
C GLU A 35 -7.42 6.52 5.08
N ARG A 36 -6.68 5.83 5.95
CA ARG A 36 -6.24 4.45 5.79
C ARG A 36 -6.76 3.66 6.99
N GLU A 37 -7.83 2.89 6.80
CA GLU A 37 -8.50 2.09 7.86
C GLU A 37 -7.54 1.27 8.74
N THR A 38 -6.37 0.92 8.21
CA THR A 38 -5.27 0.25 8.91
C THR A 38 -3.97 0.99 8.63
N LEU A 39 -2.99 0.92 9.54
CA LEU A 39 -1.62 1.42 9.33
C LEU A 39 -0.59 0.35 9.66
N SER A 40 0.48 0.29 8.88
CA SER A 40 1.68 -0.50 9.16
C SER A 40 2.57 0.22 10.18
N SER A 41 3.50 -0.52 10.78
CA SER A 41 4.47 0.04 11.75
C SER A 41 5.34 1.16 11.15
N GLU A 42 5.62 1.11 9.85
CA GLU A 42 6.36 2.18 9.15
C GLU A 42 5.50 3.42 8.97
N GLU A 43 4.24 3.25 8.55
CA GLU A 43 3.27 4.34 8.41
C GLU A 43 3.04 5.06 9.73
N ILE A 44 2.89 4.32 10.85
CA ILE A 44 2.76 4.91 12.19
C ILE A 44 4.00 5.73 12.56
N ARG A 45 5.21 5.24 12.27
CA ARG A 45 6.44 5.97 12.55
C ARG A 45 6.54 7.27 11.75
N CYS A 46 6.19 7.24 10.47
CA CYS A 46 6.14 8.44 9.63
C CYS A 46 5.09 9.43 10.17
N ALA A 47 3.89 8.94 10.51
CA ALA A 47 2.81 9.76 11.06
C ALA A 47 3.19 10.42 12.39
N ILE A 48 3.96 9.74 13.27
CA ILE A 48 4.48 10.32 14.53
C ILE A 48 5.56 11.38 14.25
N LYS A 49 6.43 11.16 13.26
CA LYS A 49 7.50 12.10 12.87
C LYS A 49 7.02 13.32 12.07
N GLY A 50 5.84 13.22 11.45
CA GLY A 50 5.26 14.28 10.63
C GLY A 50 5.74 14.19 9.18
N GLU A 51 6.24 13.01 8.80
CA GLU A 51 6.68 12.69 7.47
C GLU A 51 5.50 12.17 6.63
N PRO A 52 5.53 12.36 5.30
CA PRO A 52 4.49 11.82 4.43
C PRO A 52 4.41 10.30 4.54
N LEU A 53 3.18 9.78 4.52
CA LEU A 53 2.93 8.34 4.57
C LEU A 53 3.45 7.67 3.28
N PRO A 54 4.13 6.51 3.37
CA PRO A 54 4.64 5.80 2.19
C PRO A 54 3.51 5.39 1.25
N GLU A 55 3.81 5.30 -0.05
CA GLU A 55 2.83 4.89 -1.05
C GLU A 55 2.55 3.39 -0.96
N ARG A 56 1.26 3.02 -0.93
CA ARG A 56 0.86 1.60 -0.92
C ARG A 56 0.94 1.03 -2.33
N ALA A 57 1.60 -0.11 -2.48
CA ALA A 57 1.60 -0.85 -3.74
C ALA A 57 0.15 -1.20 -4.12
N LYS A 58 -0.33 -0.66 -5.24
CA LYS A 58 -1.63 -1.04 -5.81
C LYS A 58 -1.50 -2.49 -6.29
N VAL A 59 -2.28 -3.39 -5.70
CA VAL A 59 -2.36 -4.77 -6.19
C VAL A 59 -3.03 -4.71 -7.57
N LEU A 60 -2.21 -4.73 -8.62
CA LEU A 60 -2.68 -4.85 -9.99
C LEU A 60 -3.15 -6.29 -10.18
N ILE A 61 -4.45 -6.52 -10.00
CA ILE A 61 -5.07 -7.80 -10.32
C ILE A 61 -5.19 -7.85 -11.86
N PRO A 62 -4.44 -8.73 -12.55
CA PRO A 62 -4.53 -8.81 -14.00
C PRO A 62 -5.95 -9.24 -14.39
N ARG A 63 -6.59 -8.49 -15.29
CA ARG A 63 -7.91 -8.89 -15.78
C ARG A 63 -7.73 -10.15 -16.61
N TRP A 64 -8.57 -11.16 -16.40
CA TRP A 64 -8.51 -12.42 -17.14
C TRP A 64 -8.57 -12.23 -18.66
N THR A 65 -9.21 -11.15 -19.13
CA THR A 65 -9.26 -10.73 -20.54
C THR A 65 -7.89 -10.36 -21.12
N ASP A 66 -7.00 -9.78 -20.31
CA ASP A 66 -5.69 -9.31 -20.77
C ASP A 66 -4.75 -10.49 -20.99
N LYS A 67 -4.83 -11.50 -20.10
CA LYS A 67 -4.09 -12.76 -20.22
C LYS A 67 -4.48 -13.56 -21.47
N ARG A 68 -5.75 -13.47 -21.92
CA ARG A 68 -6.24 -14.16 -23.13
C ARG A 68 -5.78 -13.48 -24.42
N ARG A 69 -5.71 -12.15 -24.44
CA ARG A 69 -5.18 -11.37 -25.58
C ARG A 69 -3.69 -11.62 -25.78
N GLU A 70 -2.92 -11.53 -24.71
CA GLU A 70 -1.48 -11.79 -24.75
C GLU A 70 -1.18 -13.23 -25.22
N ASN A 71 -1.94 -14.22 -24.74
CA ASN A 71 -1.80 -15.60 -25.19
C ASN A 71 -2.24 -15.78 -26.65
N SER A 72 -3.28 -15.07 -27.10
CA SER A 72 -3.73 -15.10 -28.50
C SER A 72 -2.75 -14.44 -29.46
N GLU A 73 -2.01 -13.42 -29.00
CA GLU A 73 -0.97 -12.72 -29.74
C GLU A 73 0.31 -13.56 -29.81
N LYS A 74 0.71 -14.20 -28.69
CA LYS A 74 1.84 -15.15 -28.64
C LYS A 74 1.58 -16.41 -29.46
N LYS A 75 0.32 -16.82 -29.63
CA LYS A 75 -0.09 -18.00 -30.41
C LYS A 75 -0.39 -17.72 -31.88
N ARG A 76 -0.19 -16.50 -32.39
CA ARG A 76 -0.27 -16.26 -33.84
C ARG A 76 0.97 -16.87 -34.48
N PRO A 77 0.88 -18.01 -35.21
CA PRO A 77 2.03 -18.46 -35.98
C PRO A 77 2.35 -17.38 -37.01
N ALA A 78 3.64 -17.05 -37.18
CA ALA A 78 4.08 -16.26 -38.32
C ALA A 78 3.49 -16.90 -39.58
N SER A 79 2.75 -16.10 -40.36
CA SER A 79 2.00 -16.49 -41.55
C SER A 79 2.62 -17.68 -42.29
N ILE A 80 1.90 -18.81 -42.34
CA ILE A 80 2.27 -20.00 -43.16
C ILE A 80 2.30 -19.67 -44.66
N PHE A 81 1.71 -18.55 -45.07
CA PHE A 81 1.79 -18.04 -46.44
C PHE A 81 2.78 -16.87 -46.47
N GLY A 82 4.01 -17.13 -46.95
CA GLY A 82 4.96 -16.08 -47.27
C GLY A 82 4.38 -15.14 -48.32
N ALA A 83 4.72 -13.85 -48.25
CA ALA A 83 4.28 -12.87 -49.23
C ALA A 83 4.62 -13.35 -50.67
N PRO A 84 3.70 -13.25 -51.64
CA PRO A 84 4.00 -13.63 -53.02
C PRO A 84 5.13 -12.73 -53.53
N LYS A 85 6.15 -13.35 -54.15
CA LYS A 85 7.29 -12.60 -54.72
C LYS A 85 6.75 -11.61 -55.77
N PRO A 86 7.21 -10.35 -55.77
CA PRO A 86 6.81 -9.41 -56.81
C PRO A 86 7.37 -9.88 -58.17
N ALA A 87 6.54 -9.80 -59.20
CA ALA A 87 6.92 -10.19 -60.56
C ALA A 87 8.05 -9.27 -61.08
N PRO A 88 9.09 -9.82 -61.75
CA PRO A 88 10.10 -8.99 -62.40
C PRO A 88 9.44 -8.23 -63.56
N SER A 89 9.66 -6.92 -63.59
CA SER A 89 9.33 -6.10 -64.75
C SER A 89 10.43 -6.29 -65.80
N THR A 90 10.00 -6.44 -67.06
CA THR A 90 10.77 -6.61 -68.32
C THR A 90 10.86 -8.04 -68.84
#